data_AF-A0A7Y6XNT8-F1
#
_entry.id   AF-A0A7Y6XNT8-F1
#
_cell.length_a   1.000
_cell.length_b   1.000
_cell.length_c   1.000
_cell.angle_alpha   90.00
_cell.angle_beta   90.00
_cell.angle_gamma   90.00
#
_symmetry.space_group_name_H-M   'P 1'
#
loop_
_entity.id
_entity.type
_entity.pdbx_description
1 polymer ?
#
loop_
_entity_poly.entity_id
_entity_poly.type
_entity_poly.pdbx_seq_one_letter_code
_entity_poly.pdbx_strand_id
1 'polypeptide(L)'
;MKTLTQVSLSLLLLISLASCGDKTQSTTEEPYGNPAAEGFNLAGSDPKAIAIADEVMDAMGGREAWDNTHYVCWKFFGRDALVWDKWTGNVRIDAGNGMTYLTNINDGSGRAFMNGEEIMEADSVQNLMQRAKSTWINHSYWLVMPFKLKDSGVTL
;
A
#
# COMPACT_ATOMS: atom_id res chain seq x y z
N MET A 1 2.16 12.70 -86.42
CA MET A 1 3.60 13.05 -86.49
C MET A 1 4.15 12.90 -85.07
N LYS A 2 4.75 11.74 -84.73
CA LYS A 2 6.21 11.55 -84.47
C LYS A 2 6.78 12.73 -83.65
N THR A 3 7.27 12.56 -82.43
CA THR A 3 8.39 11.65 -82.07
C THR A 3 8.39 11.22 -80.60
N LEU A 4 8.74 9.95 -80.40
CA LEU A 4 9.21 9.30 -79.17
C LEU A 4 10.72 9.55 -78.98
N THR A 5 11.28 9.09 -77.84
CA THR A 5 12.69 9.00 -77.40
C THR A 5 13.22 10.20 -76.59
N GLN A 6 13.93 10.06 -75.46
CA GLN A 6 14.59 8.90 -74.85
C GLN A 6 14.82 9.11 -73.33
N VAL A 7 14.99 7.97 -72.65
CA VAL A 7 15.27 7.73 -71.23
C VAL A 7 16.55 8.45 -70.74
N SER A 8 16.53 8.95 -69.51
CA SER A 8 17.75 9.01 -68.68
C SER A 8 17.42 8.59 -67.25
N LEU A 9 18.17 7.56 -66.87
CA LEU A 9 18.13 6.76 -65.66
C LEU A 9 18.94 7.46 -64.56
N SER A 10 18.54 7.24 -63.30
CA SER A 10 19.33 7.44 -62.07
C SER A 10 19.49 8.87 -61.56
N LEU A 11 18.85 9.21 -60.43
CA LEU A 11 19.59 9.67 -59.25
C LEU A 11 18.74 9.68 -57.96
N LEU A 12 19.26 8.98 -56.95
CA LEU A 12 19.08 9.13 -55.52
C LEU A 12 17.66 9.07 -54.91
N LEU A 13 17.40 7.87 -54.38
CA LEU A 13 16.63 7.58 -53.18
C LEU A 13 16.99 8.55 -52.03
N LEU A 14 16.15 9.55 -51.76
CA LEU A 14 16.21 10.37 -50.55
C LEU A 14 15.24 9.78 -49.53
N ILE A 15 15.79 8.86 -48.73
CA ILE A 15 15.22 8.39 -47.48
C ILE A 15 15.18 9.58 -46.52
N SER A 16 14.02 10.22 -46.37
CA SER A 16 13.75 11.07 -45.20
C SER A 16 13.08 10.21 -44.14
N LEU A 17 13.91 9.64 -43.27
CA LEU A 17 13.52 9.14 -41.95
C LEU A 17 12.83 10.29 -41.21
N ALA A 18 11.50 10.30 -41.20
CA ALA A 18 10.74 10.97 -40.15
C ALA A 18 10.97 10.16 -38.87
N SER A 19 12.12 10.43 -38.25
CA SER A 19 12.53 9.93 -36.96
C SER A 19 11.42 10.19 -35.95
N CYS A 20 11.03 9.13 -35.24
CA CYS A 20 10.21 9.20 -34.05
C CYS A 20 10.65 10.38 -33.18
N GLY A 21 9.79 11.38 -33.07
CA GLY A 21 9.82 12.23 -31.90
C GLY A 21 9.40 11.36 -30.73
N ASP A 22 10.36 10.79 -30.01
CA ASP A 22 10.11 10.36 -28.64
C ASP A 22 9.65 11.61 -27.90
N LYS A 23 8.33 11.73 -27.75
CA LYS A 23 7.74 12.57 -26.72
C LYS A 23 8.10 11.89 -25.41
N THR A 24 9.34 12.07 -24.96
CA THR A 24 9.66 11.97 -23.54
C THR A 24 8.90 13.12 -22.90
N GLN A 25 7.62 12.89 -22.60
CA GLN A 25 6.94 13.60 -21.55
C GLN A 25 7.75 13.29 -20.31
N SER A 26 8.65 14.21 -19.95
CA SER A 26 9.13 14.32 -18.59
C SER A 26 7.90 14.65 -17.77
N THR A 27 7.16 13.62 -17.36
CA THR A 27 6.24 13.73 -16.23
C THR A 27 7.15 14.07 -15.07
N THR A 28 7.21 15.35 -14.72
CA THR A 28 7.72 15.77 -13.42
C THR A 28 6.69 15.26 -12.43
N GLU A 29 6.77 13.96 -12.10
CA GLU A 29 6.02 13.40 -10.99
C GLU A 29 6.57 14.12 -9.76
N GLU A 30 5.76 15.04 -9.23
CA GLU A 30 6.02 15.64 -7.92
C GLU A 30 6.29 14.49 -6.94
N PRO A 31 7.42 14.52 -6.21
CA PRO A 31 7.77 13.42 -5.34
C PRO A 31 6.64 13.19 -4.33
N TYR A 32 6.11 11.97 -4.30
CA TYR A 32 4.99 11.57 -3.44
C TYR A 32 5.23 11.94 -1.96
N GLY A 33 6.50 11.93 -1.55
CA GLY A 33 6.97 12.41 -0.25
C GLY A 33 6.38 11.61 0.91
N ASN A 34 6.37 12.20 2.10
CA ASN A 34 5.78 11.63 3.30
C ASN A 34 4.84 12.66 3.97
N PRO A 35 3.64 12.92 3.40
CA PRO A 35 2.71 13.89 3.98
C PRO A 35 2.32 13.52 5.41
N ALA A 36 2.28 14.53 6.28
CA ALA A 36 1.74 14.37 7.62
C ALA A 36 0.21 14.21 7.57
N ALA A 37 -0.34 13.40 8.48
CA ALA A 37 -1.78 13.28 8.62
C ALA A 37 -2.39 14.58 9.16
N GLU A 38 -3.69 14.80 8.88
CA GLU A 38 -4.45 15.88 9.50
C GLU A 38 -4.36 15.77 11.02
N GLY A 39 -3.96 16.84 11.70
CA GLY A 39 -3.79 16.86 13.16
C GLY A 39 -2.42 16.41 13.67
N PHE A 40 -1.43 16.17 12.81
CA PHE A 40 -0.02 16.07 13.22
C PHE A 40 0.47 17.41 13.81
N ASN A 41 1.17 17.39 14.95
CA ASN A 41 1.62 18.60 15.62
C ASN A 41 2.91 19.15 15.01
N LEU A 42 2.83 19.72 13.81
CA LEU A 42 4.00 20.26 13.10
C LEU A 42 4.69 21.38 13.89
N ALA A 43 3.92 22.28 14.52
CA ALA A 43 4.47 23.43 15.25
C ALA A 43 5.21 23.04 16.53
N GLY A 44 4.81 21.94 17.18
CA GLY A 44 5.45 21.43 18.37
C GLY A 44 6.58 20.43 18.12
N SER A 45 6.80 20.05 16.85
CA SER A 45 7.77 19.00 16.51
C SER A 45 9.14 19.58 16.13
N ASP A 46 10.21 18.87 16.45
CA ASP A 46 11.57 19.22 16.04
C ASP A 46 11.79 18.96 14.53
N PRO A 47 12.31 19.93 13.76
CA PRO A 47 12.52 19.77 12.33
C PRO A 47 13.44 18.60 11.95
N LYS A 48 14.43 18.24 12.78
CA LYS A 48 15.31 17.09 12.52
C LYS A 48 14.59 15.79 12.80
N ALA A 49 13.74 15.73 13.82
CA ALA A 49 12.94 14.54 14.10
C ALA A 49 11.96 14.25 12.96
N ILE A 50 11.35 15.29 12.38
CA ILE A 50 10.51 15.17 11.17
C ILE A 50 11.33 14.65 9.98
N ALA A 51 12.54 15.20 9.75
CA ALA A 51 13.40 14.74 8.66
C ALA A 51 13.78 13.25 8.83
N ILE A 52 14.07 12.80 10.05
CA ILE A 52 14.31 11.37 10.33
C ILE A 52 13.07 10.52 10.04
N ALA A 53 11.87 11.00 10.36
CA ALA A 53 10.65 10.27 10.03
C ALA A 53 10.44 10.12 8.51
N ASP A 54 10.87 11.11 7.72
CA ASP A 54 10.87 11.04 6.26
C ASP A 54 11.91 10.04 5.75
N GLU A 55 13.14 10.05 6.29
CA GLU A 55 14.18 9.05 5.97
C GLU A 55 13.74 7.62 6.31
N VAL A 56 13.04 7.43 7.44
CA VAL A 56 12.48 6.12 7.84
C VAL A 56 11.44 5.65 6.83
N MET A 57 10.52 6.53 6.42
CA MET A 57 9.50 6.20 5.41
C MET A 57 10.13 5.78 4.08
N ASP A 58 11.12 6.54 3.62
CA ASP A 58 11.83 6.25 2.37
C ASP A 58 12.59 4.92 2.44
N ALA A 59 13.30 4.66 3.55
CA ALA A 59 14.03 3.42 3.77
C ALA A 59 13.12 2.18 3.83
N MET A 60 11.84 2.36 4.17
CA MET A 60 10.83 1.29 4.24
C MET A 60 10.09 1.05 2.92
N GLY A 61 10.53 1.70 1.83
CA GLY A 61 9.95 1.55 0.49
C GLY A 61 9.09 2.73 0.05
N GLY A 62 8.99 3.78 0.85
CA GLY A 62 8.31 5.02 0.50
C GLY A 62 6.80 5.01 0.76
N ARG A 63 6.25 6.22 0.91
CA ARG A 63 4.84 6.44 1.28
C ARG A 63 3.89 5.96 0.19
N GLU A 64 4.23 6.13 -1.08
CA GLU A 64 3.42 5.67 -2.22
C GLU A 64 3.21 4.16 -2.18
N ALA A 65 4.30 3.40 -2.01
CA ALA A 65 4.22 1.95 -1.91
C ALA A 65 3.36 1.53 -0.72
N TRP A 66 3.53 2.19 0.43
CA TRP A 66 2.71 1.94 1.61
C TRP A 66 1.23 2.28 1.37
N ASP A 67 0.90 3.36 0.64
CA ASP A 67 -0.49 3.74 0.34
C ASP A 67 -1.16 2.72 -0.58
N ASN A 68 -0.46 2.33 -1.64
CA ASN A 68 -0.94 1.41 -2.66
C ASN A 68 -0.89 -0.07 -2.23
N THR A 69 -0.28 -0.40 -1.09
CA THR A 69 -0.28 -1.76 -0.55
C THR A 69 -1.70 -2.20 -0.19
N HIS A 70 -2.19 -3.24 -0.87
CA HIS A 70 -3.53 -3.77 -0.65
C HIS A 70 -3.55 -4.82 0.46
N TYR A 71 -2.71 -5.86 0.35
CA TYR A 71 -2.65 -6.96 1.32
C TYR A 71 -1.34 -6.97 2.09
N VAL A 72 -1.45 -7.14 3.41
CA VAL A 72 -0.30 -7.37 4.29
C VAL A 72 -0.48 -8.72 4.98
N CYS A 73 0.50 -9.60 4.82
CA CYS A 73 0.47 -10.96 5.38
C CYS A 73 1.70 -11.20 6.25
N TRP A 74 1.52 -11.69 7.48
CA TRP A 74 2.63 -11.97 8.39
C TRP A 74 2.29 -13.06 9.40
N LYS A 75 3.32 -13.54 10.11
CA LYS A 75 3.16 -14.36 11.31
C LYS A 75 3.67 -13.62 12.53
N PHE A 76 2.83 -13.45 13.54
CA PHE A 76 3.23 -12.84 14.81
C PHE A 76 3.95 -13.87 15.68
N PHE A 77 5.26 -13.65 15.91
CA PHE A 77 6.18 -14.58 16.59
C PHE A 77 6.08 -16.03 16.10
N GLY A 78 5.80 -16.23 14.80
CA GLY A 78 5.62 -17.55 14.20
C GLY A 78 4.36 -18.31 14.62
N ARG A 79 3.54 -17.77 15.53
CA ARG A 79 2.36 -18.44 16.11
C ARG A 79 1.07 -18.11 15.37
N ASP A 80 0.70 -16.83 15.32
CA ASP A 80 -0.57 -16.40 14.72
C ASP A 80 -0.31 -15.90 13.31
N ALA A 81 -1.01 -16.43 12.32
CA ALA A 81 -0.92 -15.96 10.94
C ALA A 81 -2.02 -14.93 10.66
N LEU A 82 -1.66 -13.83 10.00
CA LEU A 82 -2.57 -12.72 9.69
C LEU A 82 -2.52 -12.40 8.21
N VAL A 83 -3.70 -12.11 7.66
CA VAL A 83 -3.88 -11.49 6.35
C VAL A 83 -4.77 -10.29 6.56
N TRP A 84 -4.27 -9.11 6.23
CA TRP A 84 -5.01 -7.86 6.32
C TRP A 84 -5.20 -7.27 4.93
N ASP A 85 -6.45 -7.09 4.54
CA ASP A 85 -6.87 -6.23 3.45
C ASP A 85 -6.94 -4.78 3.96
N LYS A 86 -5.92 -3.99 3.65
CA LYS A 86 -5.80 -2.59 4.11
C LYS A 86 -6.89 -1.69 3.52
N TRP A 87 -7.41 -2.03 2.35
CA TRP A 87 -8.38 -1.19 1.63
C TRP A 87 -9.78 -1.37 2.18
N THR A 88 -10.18 -2.60 2.48
CA THR A 88 -11.53 -2.88 2.98
C THR A 88 -11.61 -2.97 4.51
N GLY A 89 -10.47 -3.17 5.18
CA GLY A 89 -10.41 -3.42 6.62
C GLY A 89 -10.69 -4.87 7.01
N ASN A 90 -10.82 -5.78 6.05
CA ASN A 90 -11.00 -7.20 6.35
C ASN A 90 -9.69 -7.81 6.86
N VAL A 91 -9.79 -8.60 7.93
CA VAL A 91 -8.66 -9.28 8.57
C VAL A 91 -9.02 -10.73 8.82
N ARG A 92 -8.15 -11.63 8.37
CA ARG A 92 -8.13 -13.02 8.82
C ARG A 92 -7.01 -13.21 9.84
N ILE A 93 -7.30 -13.87 10.95
CA ILE A 93 -6.32 -14.27 11.96
C ILE A 93 -6.49 -15.76 12.22
N ASP A 94 -5.47 -16.55 11.90
CA ASP A 94 -5.37 -17.95 12.29
C ASP A 94 -4.46 -18.04 13.53
N ALA A 95 -5.05 -18.19 14.70
CA ALA A 95 -4.34 -18.23 15.96
C ALA A 95 -3.82 -19.64 16.29
N GLY A 96 -2.68 -19.70 16.98
CA GLY A 96 -2.02 -20.97 17.29
C GLY A 96 -2.79 -21.92 18.22
N ASN A 97 -3.94 -21.52 18.75
CA ASN A 97 -4.82 -22.33 19.60
C ASN A 97 -6.02 -22.94 18.86
N GLY A 98 -6.04 -22.90 17.52
CA GLY A 98 -7.13 -23.44 16.70
C GLY A 98 -8.26 -22.46 16.42
N MET A 99 -8.18 -21.23 16.92
CA MET A 99 -9.13 -20.17 16.58
C MET A 99 -8.82 -19.57 15.20
N THR A 100 -9.85 -19.40 14.38
CA THR A 100 -9.82 -18.53 13.20
C THR A 100 -10.80 -17.39 13.39
N TYR A 101 -10.33 -16.16 13.19
CA TYR A 101 -11.16 -14.96 13.17
C TYR A 101 -11.23 -14.41 11.74
N LEU A 102 -12.43 -14.07 11.29
CA LEU A 102 -12.67 -13.26 10.10
C LEU A 102 -13.40 -12.01 10.57
N THR A 103 -12.75 -10.85 10.56
CA THR A 103 -13.33 -9.61 11.09
C THR A 103 -13.09 -8.45 10.15
N ASN A 104 -13.98 -7.45 10.15
CA ASN A 104 -13.70 -6.16 9.57
C ASN A 104 -13.37 -5.16 10.69
N ILE A 105 -12.18 -4.56 10.66
CA ILE A 105 -11.71 -3.67 11.74
C ILE A 105 -12.39 -2.30 11.74
N ASN A 106 -13.04 -1.92 10.64
CA ASN A 106 -13.70 -0.63 10.49
C ASN A 106 -15.09 -0.63 11.15
N ASP A 107 -15.86 -1.70 10.98
CA ASP A 107 -17.22 -1.82 11.53
C ASP A 107 -17.37 -2.84 12.67
N GLY A 108 -16.36 -3.70 12.89
CA GLY A 108 -16.37 -4.72 13.95
C GLY A 108 -17.22 -5.96 13.64
N SER A 109 -17.74 -6.09 12.43
CA SER A 109 -18.46 -7.28 11.98
C SER A 109 -17.51 -8.47 11.77
N GLY A 110 -18.06 -9.68 11.73
CA GLY A 110 -17.29 -10.87 11.37
C GLY A 110 -17.80 -12.18 11.95
N ARG A 111 -16.95 -13.19 11.89
CA ARG A 111 -17.21 -14.60 12.21
C ARG A 111 -15.99 -15.20 12.92
N ALA A 112 -16.22 -16.19 13.76
CA ALA A 112 -15.18 -16.89 14.47
C ALA A 112 -15.39 -18.40 14.38
N PHE A 113 -14.30 -19.14 14.32
CA PHE A 113 -14.29 -20.59 14.21
C PHE A 113 -13.33 -21.17 15.25
N MET A 114 -13.73 -22.27 15.88
CA MET A 114 -12.86 -23.10 16.71
C MET A 114 -12.62 -24.41 15.98
N ASN A 115 -11.37 -24.70 15.60
CA ASN A 115 -11.00 -25.91 14.88
C ASN A 115 -11.84 -26.17 13.61
N GLY A 116 -12.27 -25.10 12.93
CA GLY A 116 -13.09 -25.15 11.71
C GLY A 116 -14.60 -25.13 11.95
N GLU A 117 -15.06 -25.29 13.18
CA GLU A 117 -16.48 -25.17 13.53
C GLU A 117 -16.84 -23.72 13.85
N GLU A 118 -17.88 -23.20 13.21
CA GLU A 118 -18.33 -21.82 13.41
C GLU A 118 -19.03 -21.65 14.76
N ILE A 119 -18.69 -20.57 15.46
CA ILE A 119 -19.35 -20.15 16.70
C ILE A 119 -20.47 -19.18 16.30
N MET A 120 -21.71 -19.51 16.63
CA MET A 120 -22.90 -18.76 16.17
C MET A 120 -23.61 -17.97 17.26
N GLU A 121 -23.29 -18.23 18.53
CA GLU A 121 -23.87 -17.54 19.68
C GLU A 121 -23.52 -16.05 19.64
N ALA A 122 -24.53 -15.19 19.49
CA ALA A 122 -24.35 -13.76 19.20
C ALA A 122 -23.45 -13.04 20.22
N ASP A 123 -23.69 -13.26 21.52
CA ASP A 123 -22.86 -12.66 22.59
C ASP A 123 -21.41 -13.16 22.53
N SER A 124 -21.20 -14.42 22.17
CA SER A 124 -19.85 -14.96 21.95
C SER A 124 -19.19 -14.31 20.73
N VAL A 125 -19.89 -14.18 19.61
CA VAL A 125 -19.36 -13.56 18.38
C VAL A 125 -18.97 -12.11 18.62
N GLN A 126 -19.79 -11.31 19.29
CA GLN A 126 -19.47 -9.91 19.58
C GLN A 126 -18.17 -9.77 20.40
N ASN A 127 -18.04 -10.57 21.46
CA ASN A 127 -16.83 -10.59 22.28
C ASN A 127 -15.61 -11.07 21.49
N LEU A 128 -15.79 -12.05 20.60
CA LEU A 128 -14.73 -12.57 19.74
C LEU A 128 -14.28 -11.54 18.69
N MET A 129 -15.19 -10.71 18.15
CA MET A 129 -14.82 -9.64 17.21
C MET A 129 -14.03 -8.53 17.89
N GLN A 130 -14.41 -8.14 19.11
CA GLN A 130 -13.62 -7.21 19.92
C GLN A 130 -12.21 -7.75 20.20
N ARG A 131 -12.10 -9.06 20.51
CA ARG A 131 -10.83 -9.74 20.69
C ARG A 131 -10.01 -9.80 19.40
N ALA A 132 -10.64 -10.08 18.26
CA ALA A 132 -9.98 -10.13 16.96
C ALA A 132 -9.41 -8.75 16.59
N LYS A 133 -10.18 -7.67 16.75
CA LYS A 133 -9.72 -6.29 16.53
C LYS A 133 -8.56 -5.93 17.47
N SER A 134 -8.66 -6.26 18.75
CA SER A 134 -7.59 -6.00 19.73
C SER A 134 -6.30 -6.77 19.39
N THR A 135 -6.45 -8.01 18.90
CA THR A 135 -5.33 -8.85 18.45
C THR A 135 -4.68 -8.25 17.20
N TRP A 136 -5.48 -7.82 16.21
CA TRP A 136 -4.95 -7.13 15.03
C TRP A 136 -4.22 -5.83 15.41
N ILE A 137 -4.77 -5.00 16.30
CA ILE A 137 -4.12 -3.75 16.76
C ILE A 137 -2.74 -4.08 17.33
N ASN A 138 -2.65 -5.01 18.28
CA ASN A 138 -1.38 -5.39 18.89
C ASN A 138 -0.41 -5.96 17.85
N HIS A 139 -0.83 -6.93 17.05
CA HIS A 139 0.06 -7.65 16.13
C HIS A 139 0.52 -6.78 14.96
N SER A 140 -0.31 -5.86 14.49
CA SER A 140 0.02 -4.93 13.41
C SER A 140 0.89 -3.77 13.89
N TYR A 141 0.76 -3.32 15.14
CA TYR A 141 1.52 -2.18 15.66
C TYR A 141 3.04 -2.37 15.53
N TRP A 142 3.56 -3.56 15.84
CA TRP A 142 4.99 -3.87 15.70
C TRP A 142 5.52 -3.71 14.27
N LEU A 143 4.66 -3.94 13.27
CA LEU A 143 5.01 -3.83 11.85
C LEU A 143 4.76 -2.42 11.31
N VAL A 144 3.66 -1.79 11.73
CA VAL A 144 3.10 -0.59 11.10
C VAL A 144 3.55 0.70 11.78
N MET A 145 3.99 0.66 13.04
CA MET A 145 4.36 1.87 13.81
C MET A 145 5.30 2.83 13.05
N PRO A 146 6.36 2.38 12.35
CA PRO A 146 7.24 3.30 11.63
C PRO A 146 6.53 4.14 10.55
N PHE A 147 5.47 3.61 9.94
CA PHE A 147 4.66 4.35 8.95
C PHE A 147 3.74 5.41 9.59
N LYS A 148 3.63 5.42 10.92
CA LYS A 148 2.72 6.26 11.70
C LYS A 148 3.41 7.43 12.41
N LEU A 149 4.70 7.66 12.15
CA LEU A 149 5.49 8.70 12.83
C LEU A 149 4.96 10.13 12.59
N LYS A 150 4.16 10.36 11.54
CA LYS A 150 3.52 11.66 11.24
C LYS A 150 1.99 11.59 11.30
N ASP A 151 1.46 10.63 12.07
CA ASP A 151 0.01 10.49 12.28
C ASP A 151 -0.55 11.62 13.17
N SER A 152 -1.88 11.76 13.15
CA SER A 152 -2.64 12.70 13.99
C SER A 152 -2.27 12.56 15.47
N GLY A 153 -2.00 13.68 16.14
CA GLY A 153 -1.65 13.73 17.56
C GLY A 153 -0.20 13.40 17.91
N VAL A 154 0.64 13.02 16.93
CA VAL A 154 2.08 12.84 17.16
C VAL A 154 2.79 14.19 17.24
N THR A 155 3.75 14.29 18.17
CA THR A 155 4.74 15.37 18.26
C THR A 155 6.11 14.71 18.24
N LEU A 156 6.94 15.05 17.25
CA LEU A 156 8.27 14.47 17.04
C LEU A 156 9.39 15.33 17.65
#